data_AF-S4RDF4-F1
#
_entry.id   AF-S4RDF4-F1
#
_cell.length_a   1.000
_cell.length_b   1.000
_cell.length_c   1.000
_cell.angle_alpha   90.00
_cell.angle_beta   90.00
_cell.angle_gamma   90.00
#
_symmetry.space_group_name_H-M   'P 1'
#
loop_
_entity.id
_entity.type
_entity.pdbx_description
1 polymer ?
#
loop_
_entity_poly.entity_id
_entity_poly.type
_entity_poly.pdbx_seq_one_letter_code
_entity_poly.pdbx_strand_id
1 'polypeptide(L)'
;LVQGNKVQTRVGLLILLCTWLTDCPIAVTHFLHNPANVPFLTGQISENLGEEEQLVQGLSALLIGICIFYNDNSLDSHTRPKLKQLVEKRIGKENFLEKLAAVSKHDLYSKASQKPQPAFPGPEQVFFDHEFTQMVREIEGAIVKAVQKSAEEDRKEEEVHKAMQQHDSVMAQYKELIREQDTQIGELKKQVASLGMQLEQAQATVSQQAAHVQQLKDQYNLLKVQAGKSHSH
;
A
#
# COMPACT_ATOMS: atom_id res chain seq x y z
N LEU A 1 18.76 8.19 36.02
CA LEU A 1 19.39 8.93 34.90
C LEU A 1 20.93 8.89 34.93
N VAL A 2 21.56 8.24 35.91
CA VAL A 2 23.03 8.22 36.13
C VAL A 2 23.60 6.81 35.99
N GLN A 3 23.40 6.20 34.82
CA GLN A 3 24.27 5.18 34.23
C GLN A 3 24.03 5.31 32.73
N GLY A 4 25.02 5.78 31.97
CA GLY A 4 24.94 5.74 30.51
C GLY A 4 24.60 4.31 30.09
N ASN A 5 23.43 4.13 29.46
CA ASN A 5 22.86 2.81 29.18
C ASN A 5 23.93 1.89 28.60
N LYS A 6 24.12 0.72 29.25
CA LYS A 6 25.06 -0.32 28.80
C LYS A 6 24.93 -0.51 27.29
N VAL A 7 26.07 -0.63 26.59
CA VAL A 7 26.13 -0.79 25.11
C VAL A 7 25.12 -1.84 24.65
N GLN A 8 25.02 -2.97 25.36
CA GLN A 8 24.06 -4.04 25.10
C GLN A 8 22.60 -3.57 25.04
N THR A 9 22.15 -2.72 25.97
CA THR A 9 20.79 -2.17 25.96
C THR A 9 20.57 -1.31 24.72
N ARG A 10 21.55 -0.48 24.35
CA ARG A 10 21.46 0.37 23.15
C ARG A 10 21.42 -0.46 21.88
N VAL A 11 22.23 -1.51 21.78
CA VAL A 11 22.21 -2.45 20.65
C VAL A 11 20.85 -3.14 20.54
N GLY A 12 20.32 -3.69 21.63
CA GLY A 12 19.01 -4.35 21.62
C GLY A 12 17.88 -3.40 21.18
N LEU A 13 17.90 -2.14 21.64
CA LEU A 13 16.92 -1.14 21.21
C LEU A 13 17.08 -0.76 19.73
N LEU A 14 18.31 -0.61 19.24
CA LEU A 14 18.56 -0.30 17.84
C LEU A 14 18.15 -1.45 16.91
N ILE A 15 18.40 -2.70 17.31
CA ILE A 15 17.92 -3.89 16.60
C ILE A 15 16.40 -3.88 16.53
N LEU A 16 15.71 -3.68 17.66
CA LEU A 16 14.25 -3.57 17.69
C LEU A 16 13.74 -2.48 16.76
N LEU A 17 14.35 -1.29 16.78
CA LEU A 17 13.95 -0.18 15.92
C LEU A 17 14.20 -0.48 14.44
N CYS A 18 15.34 -1.07 14.08
CA CYS A 18 15.63 -1.47 12.71
C CYS A 18 14.60 -2.49 12.21
N THR A 19 14.29 -3.50 13.02
CA THR A 19 13.27 -4.51 12.68
C THR A 19 11.88 -3.88 12.56
N TRP A 20 11.52 -2.96 13.45
CA TRP A 20 10.20 -2.33 13.43
C TRP A 20 9.99 -1.41 12.22
N LEU A 21 11.02 -0.69 11.77
CA LEU A 21 10.92 0.24 10.64
C LEU A 21 11.07 -0.44 9.27
N THR A 22 11.63 -1.65 9.22
CA THR A 22 11.80 -2.41 7.98
C THR A 22 10.43 -2.78 7.40
N ASP A 23 10.25 -2.57 6.09
CA ASP A 23 8.99 -2.77 5.37
C ASP A 23 7.77 -2.02 5.95
N CYS A 24 7.98 -0.98 6.77
CA CYS A 24 6.91 -0.23 7.41
C CYS A 24 7.07 1.30 7.24
N PRO A 25 6.62 1.88 6.10
CA PRO A 25 6.72 3.32 5.85
C PRO A 25 6.05 4.19 6.94
N ILE A 26 4.94 3.73 7.51
CA ILE A 26 4.23 4.43 8.59
C ILE A 26 5.11 4.52 9.85
N ALA A 27 5.81 3.44 10.22
CA ALA A 27 6.74 3.45 11.36
C ALA A 27 7.92 4.39 11.09
N VAL A 28 8.44 4.40 9.86
CA VAL A 28 9.48 5.35 9.42
C VAL A 28 8.99 6.79 9.59
N THR A 29 7.79 7.12 9.10
CA THR A 29 7.21 8.46 9.23
C THR A 29 7.04 8.88 10.68
N HIS A 30 6.53 8.00 11.56
CA HIS A 30 6.41 8.29 12.98
C HIS A 30 7.77 8.50 13.66
N PHE A 31 8.76 7.69 13.30
CA PHE A 31 10.12 7.83 13.83
C PHE A 31 10.75 9.17 13.40
N LEU A 32 10.60 9.56 12.13
CA LEU A 32 11.14 10.82 11.59
C LEU A 32 10.36 12.06 12.05
N HIS A 33 9.11 11.89 12.50
CA HIS A 33 8.30 12.99 13.00
C HIS A 33 8.89 13.65 14.25
N ASN A 34 9.60 12.87 15.09
CA ASN A 34 10.31 13.43 16.24
C ASN A 34 11.62 14.09 15.79
N PRO A 35 11.77 15.43 15.93
CA PRO A 35 12.91 16.16 15.40
C PRO A 35 14.24 15.85 16.12
N ALA A 36 14.22 15.17 17.26
CA ALA A 36 15.44 14.79 17.98
C ALA A 36 16.13 13.55 17.41
N ASN A 37 15.37 12.66 16.73
CA ASN A 37 15.85 11.33 16.35
C ASN A 37 16.97 11.40 15.30
N VAL A 38 16.77 12.13 14.21
CA VAL A 38 17.75 12.23 13.12
C VAL A 38 19.04 12.95 13.59
N PRO A 39 18.98 14.11 14.27
CA PRO A 39 20.18 14.73 14.85
C PRO A 39 20.93 13.80 15.80
N PHE A 40 20.23 13.08 16.68
CA PHE A 40 20.85 12.13 17.60
C PHE A 40 21.62 11.02 16.86
N LEU A 41 20.97 10.33 15.91
CA LEU A 41 21.61 9.26 15.15
C LEU A 41 22.81 9.78 14.33
N THR A 42 22.67 10.95 13.72
CA THR A 42 23.75 11.53 12.91
C THR A 42 24.94 11.94 13.75
N GLY A 43 24.73 12.48 14.96
CA GLY A 43 25.79 12.71 15.94
C GLY A 43 26.49 11.41 16.32
N GLN A 44 25.71 10.38 16.66
CA GLN A 44 26.25 9.06 17.04
C GLN A 44 27.15 8.45 15.95
N ILE A 45 26.80 8.61 14.68
CA ILE A 45 27.58 8.08 13.55
C ILE A 45 28.83 8.92 13.28
N SER A 46 28.74 10.25 13.39
CA SER A 46 29.84 11.17 13.08
C SER A 46 30.94 11.22 14.14
N GLU A 47 30.65 10.85 15.38
CA GLU A 47 31.64 10.87 16.46
C GLU A 47 32.76 9.83 16.25
N ASN A 48 34.00 10.18 16.59
CA ASN A 48 35.12 9.24 16.55
C ASN A 48 35.22 8.50 17.90
N LEU A 49 34.34 7.52 18.09
CA LEU A 49 34.22 6.74 19.33
C LEU A 49 35.15 5.53 19.35
N GLY A 50 35.35 4.96 20.53
CA GLY A 50 36.14 3.74 20.72
C GLY A 50 35.52 2.50 20.07
N GLU A 51 36.28 1.41 20.02
CA GLU A 51 35.89 0.14 19.38
C GLU A 51 34.56 -0.41 19.92
N GLU A 52 34.31 -0.29 21.22
CA GLU A 52 33.08 -0.76 21.89
C GLU A 52 31.79 -0.07 21.37
N GLU A 53 31.92 1.13 20.81
CA GLU A 53 30.78 1.91 20.30
C GLU A 53 30.53 1.68 18.81
N GLN A 54 31.48 1.07 18.08
CA GLN A 54 31.39 0.91 16.62
C GLN A 54 30.12 0.18 16.18
N LEU A 55 29.69 -0.82 16.95
CA LEU A 55 28.43 -1.53 16.67
C LEU A 55 27.21 -0.61 16.80
N VAL A 56 27.17 0.24 17.83
CA VAL A 56 26.10 1.24 18.02
C VAL A 56 26.10 2.24 16.86
N GLN A 57 27.28 2.67 16.40
CA GLN A 57 27.40 3.54 15.23
C GLN A 57 26.89 2.86 13.96
N GLY A 58 27.28 1.61 13.73
CA GLY A 58 26.85 0.85 12.56
C GLY A 58 25.36 0.59 12.54
N LEU A 59 24.76 0.22 13.68
CA LEU A 59 23.31 0.06 13.81
C LEU A 59 22.56 1.40 13.68
N SER A 60 23.16 2.51 14.12
CA SER A 60 22.61 3.85 13.90
C SER A 60 22.63 4.23 12.41
N ALA A 61 23.71 3.87 11.70
CA ALA A 61 23.81 4.04 10.24
C ALA A 61 22.78 3.16 9.52
N LEU A 62 22.60 1.90 9.94
CA LEU A 62 21.56 1.01 9.43
C LEU A 62 20.16 1.62 9.61
N LEU A 63 19.85 2.15 10.80
CA LEU A 63 18.56 2.76 11.07
C LEU A 63 18.28 3.98 10.19
N ILE A 64 19.26 4.86 9.98
CA ILE A 64 19.15 5.96 9.01
C ILE A 64 18.99 5.42 7.58
N GLY A 65 19.71 4.36 7.22
CA GLY A 65 19.59 3.69 5.93
C GLY A 65 18.19 3.16 5.65
N ILE A 66 17.58 2.49 6.64
CA ILE A 66 16.18 2.02 6.62
C ILE A 66 15.23 3.22 6.45
N CYS A 67 15.46 4.31 7.19
CA CYS A 67 14.69 5.56 7.05
C CYS A 67 14.86 6.25 5.69
N ILE A 68 15.90 5.94 4.92
CA ILE A 68 16.07 6.45 3.54
C ILE A 68 15.41 5.49 2.55
N PHE A 69 15.51 4.18 2.79
CA PHE A 69 15.04 3.17 1.85
C PHE A 69 13.52 3.00 1.87
N TYR A 70 12.90 2.92 3.05
CA TYR A 70 11.47 2.67 3.24
C TYR A 70 10.60 3.92 3.39
N ASN A 71 11.15 5.09 3.12
CA ASN A 71 10.45 6.37 3.28
C ASN A 71 9.59 6.67 2.06
N ASP A 72 8.31 6.94 2.30
CA ASP A 72 7.31 7.24 1.26
C ASP A 72 7.24 8.74 0.92
N ASN A 73 8.13 9.56 1.49
CA ASN A 73 8.18 11.02 1.38
C ASN A 73 6.91 11.74 1.90
N SER A 74 6.07 11.08 2.70
CA SER A 74 4.87 11.70 3.28
C SER A 74 5.18 12.84 4.27
N LEU A 75 6.38 12.84 4.86
CA LEU A 75 6.83 13.88 5.79
C LEU A 75 7.79 14.86 5.11
N ASP A 76 7.30 16.05 4.79
CA ASP A 76 8.05 17.10 4.09
C ASP A 76 9.36 17.49 4.79
N SER A 77 9.41 17.45 6.13
CA SER A 77 10.61 17.82 6.88
C SER A 77 11.78 16.84 6.69
N HIS A 78 11.50 15.56 6.39
CA HIS A 78 12.47 14.47 6.32
C HIS A 78 12.24 13.55 5.11
N THR A 79 12.12 14.13 3.92
CA THR A 79 12.07 13.36 2.67
C THR A 79 13.40 12.65 2.39
N ARG A 80 13.37 11.59 1.57
CA ARG A 80 14.56 10.82 1.15
C ARG A 80 15.71 11.73 0.65
N PRO A 81 15.48 12.72 -0.23
CA PRO A 81 16.56 13.60 -0.69
C PRO A 81 17.17 14.43 0.45
N LYS A 82 16.36 14.90 1.40
CA LYS A 82 16.83 15.67 2.57
C LYS A 82 17.69 14.81 3.49
N LEU A 83 17.27 13.56 3.76
CA LEU A 83 18.05 12.62 4.56
C LEU A 83 19.37 12.25 3.89
N LYS A 84 19.37 11.97 2.58
CA LYS A 84 20.60 11.71 1.81
C LYS A 84 21.56 12.89 1.83
N GLN A 85 21.04 14.11 1.66
CA GLN A 85 21.84 15.33 1.74
C GLN A 85 22.41 15.54 3.16
N LEU A 86 21.65 15.19 4.20
CA LEU A 86 22.11 15.26 5.58
C LEU A 86 23.26 14.29 5.84
N VAL A 87 23.12 13.03 5.42
CA VAL A 87 24.20 12.03 5.48
C VAL A 87 25.45 12.53 4.78
N GLU A 88 25.32 13.04 3.55
CA GLU A 88 26.45 13.57 2.78
C GLU A 88 27.16 14.73 3.48
N LYS A 89 26.40 15.68 4.05
CA LYS A 89 26.96 16.88 4.67
C LYS A 89 27.51 16.68 6.08
N ARG A 90 26.92 15.78 6.87
CA ARG A 90 27.24 15.60 8.30
C ARG A 90 28.21 14.46 8.58
N ILE A 91 28.17 13.42 7.74
CA ILE A 91 28.90 12.17 7.95
C ILE A 91 29.88 11.94 6.78
N GLY A 92 29.42 12.21 5.56
CA GLY A 92 30.08 11.80 4.32
C GLY A 92 29.57 10.43 3.88
N LYS A 93 29.26 10.28 2.59
CA LYS A 93 28.66 9.06 2.04
C LYS A 93 29.54 7.83 2.29
N GLU A 94 30.84 7.94 2.05
CA GLU A 94 31.78 6.81 2.23
C GLU A 94 31.87 6.37 3.70
N ASN A 95 32.03 7.31 4.63
CA ASN A 95 32.07 7.03 6.06
C ASN A 95 30.76 6.40 6.54
N PHE A 96 29.61 6.93 6.09
CA PHE A 96 28.31 6.33 6.39
C PHE A 96 28.22 4.86 5.94
N LEU A 97 28.66 4.57 4.71
CA LEU A 97 28.65 3.20 4.17
C LEU A 97 29.66 2.29 4.88
N GLU A 98 30.81 2.81 5.30
CA GLU A 98 31.78 2.08 6.12
C GLU A 98 31.19 1.69 7.47
N LYS A 99 30.54 2.62 8.17
CA LYS A 99 29.85 2.36 9.44
C LYS A 99 28.71 1.35 9.26
N LEU A 100 27.92 1.49 8.21
CA LEU A 100 26.86 0.54 7.87
C LEU A 100 27.42 -0.89 7.71
N ALA A 101 28.47 -1.04 6.92
CA ALA A 101 29.12 -2.32 6.67
C ALA A 101 29.81 -2.92 7.91
N ALA A 102 30.07 -2.12 8.95
CA ALA A 102 30.64 -2.62 10.20
C ALA A 102 29.67 -3.57 10.95
N VAL A 103 28.36 -3.47 10.72
CA VAL A 103 27.36 -4.36 11.35
C VAL A 103 27.54 -5.79 10.87
N SER A 104 27.58 -6.01 9.55
CA SER A 104 27.69 -7.35 8.95
C SER A 104 29.10 -7.95 9.10
N LYS A 105 30.12 -7.10 9.27
CA LYS A 105 31.51 -7.52 9.55
C LYS A 105 31.77 -7.89 11.01
N HIS A 106 30.86 -7.60 11.92
CA HIS A 106 31.07 -7.86 13.35
C HIS A 106 31.18 -9.37 13.64
N ASP A 107 32.12 -9.78 14.50
CA ASP A 107 32.38 -11.21 14.79
C ASP A 107 31.13 -11.96 15.29
N LEU A 108 30.35 -11.31 16.15
CA LEU A 108 29.11 -11.89 16.69
C LEU A 108 27.99 -11.97 15.65
N TYR A 109 28.00 -11.10 14.62
CA TYR A 109 27.04 -11.17 13.51
C TYR A 109 27.29 -12.45 12.71
N SER A 110 28.54 -12.72 12.37
CA SER A 110 28.94 -13.92 11.63
C SER A 110 28.49 -15.20 12.34
N LYS A 111 28.62 -15.26 13.68
CA LYS A 111 28.17 -16.40 14.50
C LYS A 111 26.64 -16.54 14.52
N ALA A 112 25.91 -15.45 14.77
CA ALA A 112 24.44 -15.46 14.83
C ALA A 112 23.80 -15.82 13.47
N SER A 113 24.45 -15.48 12.35
CA SER A 113 23.92 -15.75 11.02
C SER A 113 23.95 -17.22 10.57
N GLN A 114 24.66 -18.10 11.30
CA GLN A 114 24.85 -19.49 10.89
C GLN A 114 23.70 -20.42 11.31
N LYS A 115 23.11 -20.19 12.49
CA LYS A 115 22.09 -21.07 13.07
C LYS A 115 21.01 -20.26 13.78
N PRO A 116 19.74 -20.66 13.68
CA PRO A 116 18.65 -20.04 14.44
C PRO A 116 18.75 -20.20 15.96
N GLN A 117 19.48 -21.23 16.42
CA GLN A 117 19.63 -21.52 17.83
C GLN A 117 20.56 -20.49 18.49
N PRO A 118 20.11 -19.78 19.54
CA PRO A 118 20.94 -18.82 20.23
C PRO A 118 22.11 -19.55 20.91
N ALA A 119 23.33 -19.33 20.42
CA ALA A 119 24.55 -19.93 20.94
C ALA A 119 25.52 -18.83 21.36
N PHE A 120 25.46 -18.44 22.63
CA PHE A 120 26.27 -17.36 23.18
C PHE A 120 27.24 -17.88 24.24
N PRO A 121 28.52 -17.48 24.22
CA PRO A 121 29.50 -17.88 25.24
C PRO A 121 29.18 -17.34 26.65
N GLY A 122 28.42 -16.24 26.74
CA GLY A 122 27.96 -15.67 27.99
C GLY A 122 26.95 -14.53 27.77
N PRO A 123 26.28 -14.06 28.84
CA PRO A 123 25.21 -13.05 28.76
C PRO A 123 25.64 -11.72 28.13
N GLU A 124 26.92 -11.36 28.24
CA GLU A 124 27.45 -10.09 27.73
C GLU A 124 27.73 -10.11 26.22
N GLN A 125 27.64 -11.29 25.59
CA GLN A 125 27.87 -11.47 24.14
C GLN A 125 26.56 -11.70 23.36
N VAL A 126 25.42 -11.48 24.01
CA VAL A 126 24.09 -11.55 23.38
C VAL A 126 23.80 -10.20 22.73
N PHE A 127 24.18 -10.04 21.46
CA PHE A 127 23.93 -8.83 20.69
C PHE A 127 23.00 -9.08 19.50
N PHE A 128 23.19 -10.15 18.73
CA PHE A 128 22.42 -10.43 17.53
C PHE A 128 21.62 -11.72 17.67
N ASP A 129 20.38 -11.70 17.16
CA ASP A 129 19.61 -12.90 16.86
C ASP A 129 19.69 -13.25 15.37
N HIS A 130 19.32 -14.48 15.04
CA HIS A 130 19.43 -15.01 13.68
C HIS A 130 18.58 -14.23 12.68
N GLU A 131 17.33 -13.90 13.03
CA GLU A 131 16.38 -13.24 12.14
C GLU A 131 16.87 -11.84 11.77
N PHE A 132 17.40 -11.10 12.74
CA PHE A 132 18.00 -9.80 12.48
C PHE A 132 19.16 -9.89 11.47
N THR A 133 20.02 -10.92 11.56
CA THR A 133 21.11 -11.08 10.59
C THR A 133 20.62 -11.42 9.17
N GLN A 134 19.49 -12.11 9.03
CA GLN A 134 18.89 -12.34 7.70
C GLN A 134 18.32 -11.04 7.15
N MET A 135 17.58 -10.30 7.99
CA MET A 135 17.01 -9.00 7.61
C MET A 135 18.10 -8.03 7.12
N VAL A 136 19.21 -7.88 7.87
CA VAL A 136 20.33 -7.01 7.46
C VAL A 136 20.90 -7.46 6.11
N ARG A 137 21.12 -8.76 5.91
CA ARG A 137 21.63 -9.31 4.64
C ARG A 137 20.73 -8.98 3.45
N GLU A 138 19.41 -9.01 3.64
CA GLU A 138 18.44 -8.72 2.58
C GLU A 138 18.42 -7.23 2.20
N ILE A 139 18.49 -6.34 3.19
CA ILE A 139 18.29 -4.89 2.96
C ILE A 139 19.58 -4.11 2.76
N GLU A 140 20.74 -4.57 3.24
CA GLU A 140 22.00 -3.82 3.24
C GLU A 140 22.37 -3.36 1.82
N GLY A 141 22.37 -4.27 0.84
CA GLY A 141 22.69 -3.93 -0.54
C GLY A 141 21.70 -2.94 -1.19
N ALA A 142 20.43 -3.00 -0.81
CA ALA A 142 19.41 -2.07 -1.30
C ALA A 142 19.58 -0.67 -0.68
N ILE A 143 19.90 -0.60 0.62
CA ILE A 143 20.23 0.64 1.32
C ILE A 143 21.48 1.29 0.71
N VAL A 144 22.55 0.53 0.44
CA VAL A 144 23.77 1.07 -0.19
C VAL A 144 23.43 1.74 -1.53
N LYS A 145 22.68 1.04 -2.40
CA LYS A 145 22.25 1.60 -3.69
C LYS A 145 21.39 2.85 -3.49
N ALA A 146 20.44 2.83 -2.56
CA ALA A 146 19.55 3.96 -2.30
C ALA A 146 20.32 5.20 -1.83
N VAL A 147 21.36 5.05 -1.01
CA VAL A 147 22.19 6.16 -0.52
C VAL A 147 23.12 6.71 -1.61
N GLN A 148 23.70 5.83 -2.44
CA GLN A 148 24.63 6.21 -3.51
C GLN A 148 23.93 6.87 -4.71
N LYS A 149 22.67 6.51 -4.96
CA LYS A 149 21.88 7.02 -6.09
C LYS A 149 21.87 8.54 -6.15
N SER A 150 21.97 9.10 -7.35
CA SER A 150 22.00 10.55 -7.57
C SER A 150 20.62 11.19 -7.44
N ALA A 151 20.59 12.51 -7.22
CA ALA A 151 19.34 13.27 -7.16
C ALA A 151 18.56 13.24 -8.50
N GLU A 152 19.26 13.11 -9.63
CA GLU A 152 18.61 12.99 -10.95
C GLU A 152 17.89 11.65 -11.11
N GLU A 153 18.52 10.56 -10.69
CA GLU A 153 17.91 9.23 -10.73
C GLU A 153 16.75 9.12 -9.72
N ASP A 154 16.84 9.80 -8.57
CA ASP A 154 15.72 9.92 -7.63
C ASP A 154 14.53 10.65 -8.24
N ARG A 155 14.76 11.77 -8.94
CA ARG A 155 13.68 12.50 -9.64
C ARG A 155 13.02 11.65 -10.71
N LYS A 156 13.79 10.94 -11.53
CA LYS A 156 13.25 10.07 -12.58
C LYS A 156 12.37 8.96 -12.02
N GLU A 157 12.80 8.29 -10.95
CA GLU A 157 11.98 7.26 -10.30
C GLU A 157 10.70 7.85 -9.69
N GLU A 158 10.78 9.04 -9.08
CA GLU A 158 9.61 9.70 -8.50
C GLU A 158 8.61 10.13 -9.58
N GLU A 159 9.09 10.60 -10.74
CA GLU A 159 8.25 10.91 -11.91
C GLU A 159 7.55 9.65 -12.45
N VAL A 160 8.29 8.55 -12.60
CA VAL A 160 7.72 7.25 -13.02
C VAL A 160 6.68 6.77 -12.01
N HIS A 161 6.95 6.89 -10.71
CA HIS A 161 6.00 6.47 -9.68
C HIS A 161 4.73 7.33 -9.66
N LYS A 162 4.86 8.65 -9.79
CA LYS A 162 3.71 9.56 -9.94
C LYS A 162 2.89 9.25 -11.18
N ALA A 163 3.53 8.98 -12.32
CA ALA A 163 2.84 8.58 -13.55
C ALA A 163 2.07 7.26 -13.36
N MET A 164 2.65 6.28 -12.66
CA MET A 164 1.98 5.02 -12.33
C MET A 164 0.77 5.23 -11.41
N GLN A 165 0.90 6.03 -10.35
CA GLN A 165 -0.21 6.36 -9.46
C GLN A 165 -1.34 7.10 -10.17
N GLN A 166 -1.01 8.00 -11.10
CA GLN A 166 -2.01 8.64 -11.96
C GLN A 166 -2.73 7.62 -12.85
N HIS A 167 -1.99 6.68 -13.44
CA HIS A 167 -2.57 5.60 -14.24
C HIS A 167 -3.53 4.73 -13.39
N ASP A 168 -3.15 4.35 -12.17
CA ASP A 168 -4.00 3.55 -11.27
C ASP A 168 -5.28 4.30 -10.86
N SER A 169 -5.16 5.60 -10.57
CA SER A 169 -6.31 6.46 -10.25
C SER A 169 -7.30 6.55 -11.43
N VAL A 170 -6.79 6.76 -12.64
CA VAL A 170 -7.60 6.77 -13.87
C VAL A 170 -8.25 5.41 -14.10
N MET A 171 -7.52 4.31 -13.88
CA MET A 171 -8.04 2.96 -14.03
C MET A 171 -9.18 2.68 -13.02
N ALA A 172 -9.07 3.18 -11.79
CA ALA A 172 -10.13 3.08 -10.79
C ALA A 172 -11.40 3.82 -11.22
N GLN A 173 -11.25 5.03 -11.76
CA GLN A 173 -12.38 5.82 -12.29
C GLN A 173 -13.08 5.08 -13.46
N TYR A 174 -12.31 4.51 -14.39
CA TYR A 174 -12.89 3.72 -15.48
C TYR A 174 -13.62 2.47 -14.99
N LYS A 175 -13.07 1.76 -14.00
CA LYS A 175 -13.74 0.58 -13.41
C LYS A 175 -15.08 0.96 -12.77
N GLU A 176 -15.14 2.11 -12.10
CA GLU A 176 -16.37 2.57 -11.48
C GLU A 176 -17.41 3.00 -12.52
N LEU A 177 -16.99 3.72 -13.57
CA LEU A 177 -17.86 4.07 -14.69
C LEU A 177 -18.46 2.84 -15.37
N ILE A 178 -17.67 1.78 -15.57
CA ILE A 178 -18.15 0.51 -16.14
C ILE A 178 -19.21 -0.13 -15.23
N ARG A 179 -19.01 -0.14 -13.90
CA ARG A 179 -20.01 -0.67 -12.96
C ARG A 179 -21.32 0.11 -12.99
N GLU A 180 -21.24 1.43 -13.06
CA GLU A 180 -22.42 2.29 -13.15
C GLU A 180 -23.18 2.04 -14.46
N GLN A 181 -22.45 1.94 -15.58
CA GLN A 181 -23.01 1.58 -16.88
C GLN A 181 -23.66 0.19 -16.87
N ASP A 182 -23.01 -0.82 -16.29
CA ASP A 182 -23.56 -2.18 -16.18
C ASP A 182 -24.86 -2.19 -15.36
N THR A 183 -24.93 -1.37 -14.31
CA THR A 183 -26.12 -1.21 -13.47
C THR A 183 -27.26 -0.58 -14.28
N GLN A 184 -27.00 0.54 -14.97
CA GLN A 184 -27.99 1.22 -15.81
C GLN A 184 -28.48 0.31 -16.96
N ILE A 185 -27.59 -0.42 -17.61
CA ILE A 185 -27.94 -1.41 -18.64
C ILE A 185 -28.85 -2.49 -18.06
N GLY A 186 -28.55 -2.97 -16.85
CA GLY A 186 -29.39 -3.95 -16.14
C GLY A 186 -30.80 -3.43 -15.85
N GLU A 187 -30.92 -2.19 -15.41
CA GLU A 187 -32.21 -1.53 -15.14
C GLU A 187 -33.02 -1.31 -16.41
N LEU A 188 -32.39 -0.77 -17.47
CA LEU A 188 -33.04 -0.57 -18.76
C LEU A 188 -33.54 -1.90 -19.35
N LYS A 189 -32.74 -2.97 -19.27
CA LYS A 189 -33.18 -4.30 -19.70
C LYS A 189 -34.42 -4.79 -18.94
N LYS A 190 -34.48 -4.56 -17.62
CA LYS A 190 -35.65 -4.90 -16.80
C LYS A 190 -36.88 -4.07 -17.19
N GLN A 191 -36.71 -2.77 -17.44
CA GLN A 191 -37.80 -1.90 -17.90
C GLN A 191 -38.34 -2.34 -19.27
N VAL A 192 -37.45 -2.63 -20.22
CA VAL A 192 -37.82 -3.13 -21.55
C VAL A 192 -38.60 -4.44 -21.43
N ALA A 193 -38.15 -5.39 -20.59
CA ALA A 193 -38.86 -6.64 -20.36
C ALA A 193 -40.26 -6.41 -19.75
N SER A 194 -40.36 -5.54 -18.75
CA SER A 194 -41.64 -5.18 -18.11
C SER A 194 -42.64 -4.54 -19.08
N LEU A 195 -42.17 -3.54 -19.85
CA LEU A 195 -42.98 -2.91 -20.90
C LEU A 195 -43.41 -3.90 -21.98
N GLY A 196 -42.53 -4.84 -22.35
CA GLY A 196 -42.86 -5.94 -23.26
C GLY A 196 -44.02 -6.80 -22.76
N MET A 197 -43.99 -7.21 -21.48
CA MET A 197 -45.08 -7.98 -20.87
C MET A 197 -46.39 -7.17 -20.80
N GLN A 198 -46.32 -5.88 -20.45
CA GLN A 198 -47.49 -5.01 -20.41
C GLN A 198 -48.13 -4.84 -21.79
N LEU A 199 -47.30 -4.71 -22.84
CA LEU A 199 -47.76 -4.62 -24.22
C LEU A 199 -48.50 -5.90 -24.63
N GLU A 200 -47.91 -7.08 -24.37
CA GLU A 200 -48.55 -8.36 -24.66
C GLU A 200 -49.90 -8.53 -23.95
N GLN A 201 -49.97 -8.15 -22.67
CA GLN A 201 -51.20 -8.21 -21.88
C GLN A 201 -52.28 -7.25 -22.40
N ALA A 202 -51.89 -6.02 -22.77
CA ALA A 202 -52.79 -5.06 -23.38
C ALA A 202 -53.30 -5.56 -24.74
N GLN A 203 -52.42 -6.13 -25.57
CA GLN A 203 -52.76 -6.71 -26.87
C GLN A 203 -53.79 -7.85 -26.72
N ALA A 204 -53.59 -8.75 -25.74
CA ALA A 204 -54.51 -9.84 -25.44
C ALA A 204 -55.89 -9.32 -24.99
N THR A 205 -55.90 -8.32 -24.11
CA THR A 205 -57.14 -7.69 -23.62
C THR A 205 -57.92 -7.02 -24.76
N VAL A 206 -57.23 -6.26 -25.63
CA VAL A 206 -57.85 -5.63 -26.80
C VAL A 206 -58.43 -6.68 -27.74
N SER A 207 -57.71 -7.78 -27.98
CA SER A 207 -58.21 -8.89 -28.82
C SER A 207 -59.46 -9.55 -28.22
N GLN A 208 -59.47 -9.82 -26.91
CA GLN A 208 -60.63 -10.38 -26.21
C GLN A 208 -61.84 -9.44 -26.26
N GLN A 209 -61.64 -8.14 -26.03
CA GLN A 209 -62.70 -7.14 -26.12
C GLN A 209 -63.26 -7.03 -27.54
N ALA A 210 -62.39 -7.03 -28.56
CA ALA A 210 -62.82 -7.01 -29.96
C ALA A 210 -63.69 -8.23 -30.29
N ALA A 211 -63.32 -9.43 -29.83
CA ALA A 211 -64.12 -10.64 -29.99
C ALA A 211 -65.48 -10.53 -29.28
N HIS A 212 -65.51 -9.99 -28.05
CA HIS A 212 -66.74 -9.80 -27.31
C HIS A 212 -67.69 -8.79 -27.98
N VAL A 213 -67.16 -7.67 -28.46
CA VAL A 213 -67.91 -6.68 -29.24
C VAL A 213 -68.49 -7.30 -30.51
N GLN A 214 -67.74 -8.17 -31.18
CA GLN A 214 -68.22 -8.87 -32.36
C GLN A 214 -69.38 -9.81 -32.02
N GLN A 215 -69.27 -10.61 -30.96
CA GLN A 215 -70.37 -11.48 -30.49
C GLN A 215 -71.64 -10.69 -30.16
N LEU A 216 -71.51 -9.55 -29.46
CA LEU A 216 -72.65 -8.69 -29.15
C LEU A 216 -73.31 -8.11 -30.40
N LYS A 217 -72.51 -7.69 -31.39
CA LYS A 217 -73.03 -7.24 -32.70
C LYS A 217 -73.80 -8.34 -33.41
N ASP A 218 -73.29 -9.56 -33.40
CA ASP A 218 -73.93 -10.71 -34.05
C ASP A 218 -75.27 -11.05 -33.36
N GLN A 219 -75.31 -11.05 -32.02
CA GLN A 219 -76.55 -11.23 -31.25
C GLN A 219 -77.58 -10.13 -31.52
N TYR A 220 -77.14 -8.87 -31.54
CA TYR A 220 -78.00 -7.73 -31.86
C TYR A 220 -78.62 -7.87 -33.26
N ASN A 221 -77.81 -8.26 -34.25
CA ASN A 221 -78.28 -8.48 -35.63
C ASN A 221 -79.31 -9.62 -35.70
N LEU A 222 -79.08 -10.73 -34.99
CA LEU A 222 -80.03 -11.85 -34.91
C LEU A 222 -81.38 -11.42 -34.32
N LEU A 223 -81.37 -10.70 -33.19
CA LEU A 223 -82.57 -10.19 -32.54
C LEU A 223 -83.33 -9.20 -33.45
N LYS A 224 -82.61 -8.33 -34.15
CA LYS A 224 -83.19 -7.39 -35.12
C LYS A 224 -83.90 -8.12 -36.27
N VAL A 225 -83.31 -9.20 -36.80
CA VAL A 225 -83.92 -10.02 -37.85
C VAL A 225 -85.17 -10.74 -37.33
N GLN A 226 -85.14 -11.27 -36.10
CA GLN A 226 -86.30 -11.91 -35.48
C GLN A 226 -87.45 -10.91 -35.27
N ALA A 227 -87.17 -9.70 -34.77
CA ALA A 227 -88.17 -8.66 -34.59
C ALA A 227 -88.82 -8.21 -35.92
N GLY A 228 -88.06 -8.19 -37.02
CA GLY A 228 -88.59 -7.90 -38.36
C GLY A 228 -89.50 -8.99 -38.93
N LYS A 229 -89.26 -10.26 -38.59
CA LYS A 229 -90.13 -11.39 -38.97
C LYS A 229 -91.44 -11.41 -38.18
N SER A 230 -91.45 -10.93 -36.94
CA SER A 230 -92.68 -10.85 -36.14
C SER A 230 -93.63 -9.72 -36.57
N HIS A 231 -93.16 -8.74 -37.36
CA HIS A 231 -93.97 -7.64 -37.91
C HIS A 231 -94.56 -7.94 -39.30
N SER A 232 -94.34 -9.13 -39.86
CA SER A 232 -94.79 -9.51 -41.22
C SER A 232 -95.92 -10.56 -41.23
N HIS A 233 -96.70 -10.64 -40.15
CA HIS A 233 -97.93 -11.42 -40.07
C HIS A 233 -99.15 -10.54 -39.88
#